data_AF-A0A9D5PI38-F1
#
_entry.id   AF-A0A9D5PI38-F1
#
_cell.length_a   1.000
_cell.length_b   1.000
_cell.length_c   1.000
_cell.angle_alpha   90.00
_cell.angle_beta   90.00
_cell.angle_gamma   90.00
#
_symmetry.space_group_name_H-M   'P 1'
#
loop_
_entity.id
_entity.type
_entity.pdbx_description
1 polymer ?
#
loop_
_entity_poly.entity_id
_entity_poly.type
_entity_poly.pdbx_seq_one_letter_code
_entity_poly.pdbx_strand_id
1 'polypeptide(L)'
;MIELKENFLPSKVPPHPGVYVYRDNFGTVIYVGKAKNLRRRMSSYFQPGRLNQADVKLRQLIRSIHTWEFFQVRTEDEALILESNLIKSYAPYYNILMRDDKRYLLLKINLHDTYPTLTLARVKKDDNATYFGPFPHGTALKSTLEFLLSHFGLRACRSNHPDEETRKRCLKRIVKDCSSPCTGAISQADYMRKVQAMLEVLNGKLNTVTDNVKLKMQECAAKLDYERAGRWRDVLNNLETVFGQHNRSFDHAFIPSHSGPEAMQALQQALKLPMPLRTMKCFDISNLLGQLAVASMTVFVDGKPARDEYRRFRIKTVEGANDFAMMSEAVGRHFRRLLEENRPLPDLLIVDGGIGQLNAALRTLTELKCPVLPVIGLAERNEEIYVPGRREPLVLDRHHPGLRVLQAVRDEAHRFAITYHRDLRQKRLTESLLDDLPGIGEKRKLALLKAFGSVRELRKADVKTITTRVPGIGEALAGEIVAALGRKNREKDQ
;
A
#
# COMPACT_ATOMS: atom_id res chain seq x y z
N MET A 1 8.51 13.59 20.12
CA MET A 1 9.58 14.60 20.34
C MET A 1 10.74 14.24 19.42
N ILE A 2 11.20 15.20 18.61
CA ILE A 2 12.30 15.00 17.66
C ILE A 2 13.57 15.51 18.36
N GLU A 3 14.59 14.66 18.49
CA GLU A 3 15.86 15.01 19.16
C GLU A 3 17.06 14.87 18.21
N LEU A 4 18.09 15.68 18.43
CA LEU A 4 19.36 15.59 17.71
C LEU A 4 20.10 14.30 18.03
N LYS A 5 20.84 13.78 17.05
CA LYS A 5 21.70 12.59 17.19
C LYS A 5 22.70 12.71 18.34
N GLU A 6 23.27 13.88 18.53
CA GLU A 6 24.26 14.16 19.58
C GLU A 6 23.67 14.04 20.99
N ASN A 7 22.36 14.21 21.12
CA ASN A 7 21.63 14.14 22.39
C ASN A 7 21.08 12.74 22.70
N PHE A 8 21.47 11.73 21.91
CA PHE A 8 20.99 10.37 22.10
C PHE A 8 21.53 9.79 23.42
N LEU A 9 20.61 9.53 24.34
CA LEU A 9 20.88 8.83 25.60
C LEU A 9 19.97 7.60 25.69
N PRO A 10 20.52 6.39 25.95
CA PRO A 10 19.71 5.17 26.09
C PRO A 10 18.60 5.27 27.13
N SER A 11 18.79 6.09 28.17
CA SER A 11 17.81 6.34 29.25
C SER A 11 16.55 7.04 28.77
N LYS A 12 16.63 7.89 27.73
CA LYS A 12 15.48 8.63 27.16
C LYS A 12 14.53 7.74 26.34
N VAL A 13 14.98 6.55 25.95
CA VAL A 13 14.18 5.64 25.13
C VAL A 13 13.58 4.54 26.02
N PRO A 14 12.26 4.29 25.96
CA PRO A 14 11.63 3.22 26.75
C PRO A 14 12.02 1.82 26.25
N PRO A 15 12.01 0.79 27.12
CA PRO A 15 12.32 -0.59 26.74
C PRO A 15 11.08 -1.35 26.22
N HIS A 16 10.17 -0.65 25.55
CA HIS A 16 8.90 -1.21 25.03
C HIS A 16 8.95 -1.45 23.51
N PRO A 17 8.01 -2.23 22.95
CA PRO A 17 7.81 -2.34 21.52
C PRO A 17 7.44 -0.97 20.90
N GLY A 18 7.88 -0.75 19.67
CA GLY A 18 7.64 0.51 19.00
C GLY A 18 8.31 0.65 17.65
N VAL A 19 8.09 1.82 17.05
CA VAL A 19 8.66 2.20 15.77
C VAL A 19 9.54 3.43 15.97
N TYR A 20 10.72 3.45 15.38
CA TYR A 20 11.63 4.58 15.41
C TYR A 20 11.84 5.15 14.01
N VAL A 21 12.09 6.45 13.94
CA VAL A 21 12.22 7.23 12.71
C VAL A 21 13.51 8.03 12.77
N TYR A 22 14.31 7.98 11.72
CA TYR A 22 15.52 8.78 11.56
C TYR A 22 15.36 9.76 10.40
N ARG A 23 15.90 10.96 10.59
CA ARG A 23 15.87 12.04 9.60
C ARG A 23 17.26 12.60 9.32
N ASP A 24 17.44 13.18 8.15
CA ASP A 24 18.65 13.91 7.77
C ASP A 24 18.66 15.36 8.29
N ASN A 25 19.72 16.10 7.94
CA ASN A 25 19.89 17.51 8.31
C ASN A 25 18.80 18.42 7.70
N PHE A 26 18.13 17.96 6.64
CA PHE A 26 17.04 18.69 5.98
C PHE A 26 15.65 18.31 6.55
N GLY A 27 15.59 17.47 7.57
CA GLY A 27 14.34 17.00 8.20
C GLY A 27 13.63 15.87 7.43
N THR A 28 14.22 15.37 6.34
CA THR A 28 13.70 14.28 5.52
C THR A 28 13.78 12.97 6.26
N VAL A 29 12.70 12.19 6.29
CA VAL A 29 12.73 10.83 6.86
C VAL A 29 13.56 9.90 5.98
N ILE A 30 14.70 9.47 6.49
CA ILE A 30 15.65 8.62 5.77
C ILE A 30 15.50 7.14 6.13
N TYR A 31 14.98 6.83 7.34
CA TYR A 31 14.76 5.46 7.79
C TYR A 31 13.64 5.37 8.84
N VAL A 32 12.90 4.27 8.82
CA VAL A 32 11.87 3.87 9.77
C VAL A 32 12.12 2.40 10.12
N GLY A 33 12.10 2.04 11.39
CA GLY A 33 12.27 0.64 11.78
C GLY A 33 11.42 0.25 12.99
N LYS A 34 11.00 -1.02 13.05
CA LYS A 34 10.34 -1.59 14.23
C LYS A 34 11.34 -2.21 15.22
N ALA A 35 10.97 -2.22 16.48
CA ALA A 35 11.72 -2.90 17.54
C ALA A 35 10.78 -3.57 18.55
N LYS A 36 11.12 -4.78 19.01
CA LYS A 36 10.52 -5.37 20.22
C LYS A 36 10.92 -4.62 21.48
N ASN A 37 12.12 -4.03 21.46
CA ASN A 37 12.67 -3.20 22.53
C ASN A 37 13.37 -1.99 21.89
N LEU A 38 12.71 -0.83 21.94
CA LEU A 38 13.20 0.41 21.33
C LEU A 38 14.58 0.80 21.86
N ARG A 39 14.77 0.80 23.18
CA ARG A 39 16.05 1.14 23.83
C ARG A 39 17.21 0.30 23.30
N ARG A 40 17.09 -1.03 23.34
CA ARG A 40 18.16 -1.93 22.89
C ARG A 40 18.44 -1.76 21.39
N ARG A 41 17.39 -1.58 20.58
CA ARG A 41 17.52 -1.48 19.12
C ARG A 41 18.14 -0.14 18.70
N MET A 42 17.66 0.98 19.22
CA MET A 42 18.16 2.31 18.88
C MET A 42 19.59 2.51 19.38
N SER A 43 19.91 2.10 20.62
CA SER A 43 21.29 2.17 21.15
C SER A 43 22.28 1.42 20.29
N SER A 44 21.85 0.36 19.60
CA SER A 44 22.70 -0.43 18.72
C SER A 44 23.25 0.37 17.51
N TYR A 45 22.58 1.45 17.09
CA TYR A 45 23.03 2.31 15.98
C TYR A 45 24.05 3.37 16.43
N PHE A 46 24.02 3.79 17.69
CA PHE A 46 24.83 4.90 18.21
C PHE A 46 26.06 4.43 19.01
N GLN A 47 26.36 3.12 19.00
CA GLN A 47 27.56 2.57 19.64
C GLN A 47 28.84 2.97 18.87
N PRO A 48 29.89 3.49 19.53
CA PRO A 48 31.12 3.94 18.88
C PRO A 48 31.80 2.87 18.01
N GLY A 49 31.82 1.62 18.46
CA GLY A 49 32.42 0.49 17.72
C GLY A 49 31.59 -0.03 16.55
N ARG A 50 30.30 0.33 16.46
CA ARG A 50 29.37 -0.15 15.42
C ARG A 50 29.79 0.36 14.04
N LEU A 51 30.32 1.59 13.94
CA LEU A 51 30.73 2.18 12.66
C LEU A 51 31.83 1.37 11.97
N ASN A 52 32.72 0.75 12.74
CA ASN A 52 33.84 -0.02 12.22
C ASN A 52 33.43 -1.44 11.80
N GLN A 53 32.46 -2.05 12.51
CA GLN A 53 31.98 -3.42 12.23
C GLN A 53 30.78 -3.48 11.26
N ALA A 54 30.08 -2.37 11.05
CA ALA A 54 28.88 -2.32 10.21
C ALA A 54 29.20 -2.32 8.70
N ASP A 55 28.33 -2.98 7.94
CA ASP A 55 28.31 -2.91 6.47
C ASP A 55 28.25 -1.47 5.97
N VAL A 56 28.76 -1.24 4.75
CA VAL A 56 28.83 0.08 4.10
C VAL A 56 27.48 0.81 4.13
N LYS A 57 26.37 0.11 3.89
CA LYS A 57 25.01 0.70 3.90
C LYS A 57 24.57 1.15 5.29
N LEU A 58 24.86 0.35 6.32
CA LEU A 58 24.50 0.68 7.70
C LEU A 58 25.37 1.83 8.23
N ARG A 59 26.65 1.85 7.86
CA ARG A 59 27.57 2.96 8.16
C ARG A 59 27.10 4.27 7.52
N GLN A 60 26.63 4.22 6.27
CA GLN A 60 26.05 5.38 5.58
C GLN A 60 24.77 5.88 6.25
N LEU A 61 23.85 4.96 6.58
CA LEU A 61 22.66 5.31 7.35
C LEU A 61 23.04 6.06 8.62
N ILE A 62 23.92 5.48 9.46
CA ILE A 62 24.32 6.09 10.74
C ILE A 62 24.94 7.48 10.54
N ARG A 63 25.73 7.69 9.47
CA ARG A 63 26.31 9.00 9.14
C ARG A 63 25.25 10.02 8.72
N SER A 64 24.21 9.59 7.98
CA SER A 64 23.13 10.47 7.53
C SER A 64 22.11 10.84 8.62
N ILE A 65 22.08 10.14 9.76
CA ILE A 65 21.17 10.48 10.87
C ILE A 65 21.57 11.83 11.46
N HIS A 66 20.64 12.78 11.44
CA HIS A 66 20.74 14.07 12.13
C HIS A 66 19.77 14.15 13.31
N THR A 67 18.51 13.74 13.13
CA THR A 67 17.52 13.65 14.21
C THR A 67 16.85 12.28 14.28
N TRP A 68 16.34 11.97 15.47
CA TRP A 68 15.63 10.72 15.76
C TRP A 68 14.32 10.98 16.51
N GLU A 69 13.37 10.07 16.32
CA GLU A 69 12.05 10.06 16.96
C GLU A 69 11.60 8.60 17.17
N PHE A 70 10.71 8.36 18.12
CA PHE A 70 10.07 7.04 18.31
C PHE A 70 8.59 7.16 18.67
N PHE A 71 7.85 6.09 18.38
CA PHE A 71 6.46 5.87 18.70
C PHE A 71 6.35 4.58 19.49
N GLN A 72 5.92 4.68 20.75
CA GLN A 72 5.69 3.53 21.60
C GLN A 72 4.32 2.91 21.29
N VAL A 73 4.27 1.58 21.25
CA VAL A 73 3.03 0.81 21.07
C VAL A 73 2.92 -0.28 22.12
N ARG A 74 1.76 -0.95 22.21
CA ARG A 74 1.50 -1.96 23.23
C ARG A 74 2.01 -3.34 22.79
N THR A 75 1.90 -3.66 21.50
CA THR A 75 2.22 -4.99 20.95
C THR A 75 3.20 -4.94 19.78
N GLU A 76 3.84 -6.07 19.47
CA GLU A 76 4.73 -6.16 18.30
C GLU A 76 3.98 -6.04 16.97
N ASP A 77 2.75 -6.53 16.91
CA ASP A 77 1.91 -6.45 15.71
C ASP A 77 1.48 -5.01 15.41
N GLU A 78 1.15 -4.23 16.45
CA GLU A 78 0.93 -2.78 16.30
C GLU A 78 2.18 -2.07 15.77
N ALA A 79 3.38 -2.46 16.23
CA ALA A 79 4.63 -1.89 15.74
C ALA A 79 4.86 -2.25 14.27
N LEU A 80 4.50 -3.47 13.86
CA LEU A 80 4.58 -3.91 12.46
C LEU A 80 3.62 -3.13 11.55
N ILE A 81 2.38 -2.95 11.98
CA ILE A 81 1.37 -2.20 11.23
C ILE A 81 1.77 -0.72 11.12
N LEU A 82 2.18 -0.11 12.23
CA LEU A 82 2.61 1.28 12.28
C LEU A 82 3.87 1.49 11.42
N GLU A 83 4.86 0.59 11.48
CA GLU A 83 6.03 0.63 10.60
C GLU A 83 5.61 0.56 9.14
N SER A 84 4.73 -0.38 8.77
CA SER A 84 4.23 -0.51 7.40
C SER A 84 3.56 0.77 6.93
N ASN A 85 2.75 1.40 7.77
CA ASN A 85 2.07 2.65 7.48
C ASN A 85 3.06 3.80 7.30
N LEU A 86 4.02 3.97 8.23
CA LEU A 86 5.03 5.03 8.16
C LEU A 86 5.99 4.84 6.98
N ILE A 87 6.37 3.60 6.64
CA ILE A 87 7.15 3.30 5.43
C ILE A 87 6.34 3.62 4.17
N LYS A 88 5.04 3.34 4.13
CA LYS A 88 4.16 3.70 3.01
C LYS A 88 4.02 5.22 2.87
N SER A 89 3.85 5.94 3.97
CA SER A 89 3.68 7.41 3.98
C SER A 89 4.99 8.13 3.63
N TYR A 90 6.08 7.79 4.31
CA TYR A 90 7.36 8.50 4.17
C TYR A 90 8.27 7.97 3.06
N ALA A 91 8.08 6.71 2.62
CA ALA A 91 8.92 6.04 1.64
C ALA A 91 10.43 6.30 1.85
N PRO A 92 11.00 5.97 3.02
CA PRO A 92 12.34 6.43 3.41
C PRO A 92 13.44 5.81 2.53
N TYR A 93 14.48 6.61 2.22
CA TYR A 93 15.58 6.22 1.34
C TYR A 93 16.19 4.86 1.72
N TYR A 94 16.60 4.71 2.98
CA TYR A 94 17.26 3.50 3.44
C TYR A 94 16.29 2.33 3.62
N ASN A 95 14.99 2.54 3.86
CA ASN A 95 14.03 1.42 3.86
C ASN A 95 13.81 0.84 2.47
N ILE A 96 13.81 1.68 1.43
CA ILE A 96 13.71 1.22 0.04
C ILE A 96 15.00 0.52 -0.39
N LEU A 97 16.15 1.09 -0.01
CA LEU A 97 17.48 0.55 -0.31
C LEU A 97 17.79 -0.76 0.46
N MET A 98 17.31 -0.85 1.71
CA MET A 98 17.45 -2.00 2.61
C MET A 98 16.20 -2.89 2.61
N ARG A 99 15.36 -2.81 1.56
CA ARG A 99 14.24 -3.74 1.41
C ARG A 99 14.77 -5.17 1.37
N ASP A 100 14.55 -5.89 2.46
CA ASP A 100 14.37 -7.33 2.39
C ASP A 100 13.15 -7.57 1.49
N ASP A 101 13.32 -8.30 0.40
CA ASP A 101 12.25 -8.68 -0.54
C ASP A 101 11.31 -9.74 0.10
N LYS A 102 11.00 -9.60 1.39
CA LYS A 102 10.00 -10.39 2.12
C LYS A 102 8.63 -9.91 1.72
N ARG A 103 8.27 -10.19 0.47
CA ARG A 103 6.91 -10.01 -0.03
C ARG A 103 6.01 -10.97 0.73
N TYR A 104 5.11 -10.40 1.51
CA TYR A 104 4.09 -11.15 2.24
C TYR A 104 3.32 -12.05 1.28
N LEU A 105 2.94 -13.23 1.77
CA LEU A 105 2.17 -14.16 0.98
C LEU A 105 0.73 -13.66 0.84
N LEU A 106 0.18 -13.85 -0.35
CA LEU A 106 -1.21 -13.64 -0.72
C LEU A 106 -1.80 -15.01 -1.04
N LEU A 107 -3.06 -15.21 -0.69
CA LEU A 107 -3.89 -16.30 -1.22
C LEU A 107 -4.57 -15.81 -2.49
N LYS A 108 -4.58 -16.63 -3.53
CA LYS A 108 -5.22 -16.36 -4.81
C LYS A 108 -6.19 -17.49 -5.15
N ILE A 109 -7.41 -17.15 -5.55
CA ILE A 109 -8.38 -18.08 -6.12
C ILE A 109 -8.93 -17.54 -7.45
N ASN A 110 -9.01 -18.40 -8.46
CA ASN A 110 -9.63 -18.07 -9.72
C ASN A 110 -11.00 -18.75 -9.80
N LEU A 111 -12.07 -17.95 -9.82
CA LEU A 111 -13.45 -18.46 -9.91
C LEU A 111 -13.87 -18.84 -11.33
N HIS A 112 -13.10 -18.43 -12.34
CA HIS A 112 -13.34 -18.78 -13.74
C HIS A 112 -12.83 -20.18 -14.11
N ASP A 113 -12.07 -20.84 -13.23
CA ASP A 113 -11.62 -22.21 -13.45
C ASP A 113 -12.79 -23.19 -13.21
N THR A 114 -12.87 -24.25 -14.01
CA THR A 114 -13.92 -25.30 -13.88
C THR A 114 -13.94 -25.94 -12.49
N TYR A 115 -12.77 -26.05 -11.86
CA TYR A 115 -12.61 -26.48 -10.47
C TYR A 115 -11.61 -25.55 -9.77
N PRO A 116 -12.09 -24.47 -9.10
CA PRO A 116 -11.23 -23.50 -8.43
C PRO A 116 -10.37 -24.13 -7.32
N THR A 117 -9.17 -23.57 -7.14
CA THR A 117 -8.24 -23.94 -6.06
C THR A 117 -7.57 -22.71 -5.48
N LEU A 118 -7.22 -22.78 -4.19
CA LEU A 118 -6.39 -21.76 -3.54
C LEU A 118 -4.92 -21.98 -3.89
N THR A 119 -4.25 -20.88 -4.25
CA THR A 119 -2.83 -20.85 -4.57
C THR A 119 -2.13 -19.72 -3.81
N LEU A 120 -0.83 -19.87 -3.55
CA LEU A 120 -0.03 -18.84 -2.92
C LEU A 120 0.58 -17.93 -3.99
N ALA A 121 0.35 -16.63 -3.88
CA ALA A 121 0.94 -15.60 -4.71
C ALA A 121 1.78 -14.64 -3.87
N ARG A 122 2.80 -14.03 -4.47
CA ARG A 122 3.59 -12.94 -3.85
C ARG A 122 3.35 -11.58 -4.51
N VAL A 123 2.62 -11.58 -5.62
CA VAL A 123 2.34 -10.41 -6.45
C VAL A 123 0.91 -10.52 -6.94
N LYS A 124 0.13 -9.45 -6.74
CA LYS A 124 -1.20 -9.29 -7.34
C LYS A 124 -1.03 -9.02 -8.83
N LYS A 125 -1.70 -9.79 -9.68
CA LYS A 125 -1.81 -9.57 -11.12
C LYS A 125 -3.24 -9.11 -11.42
N ASP A 126 -3.44 -8.36 -12.50
CA ASP A 126 -4.78 -8.07 -13.03
C ASP A 126 -5.27 -9.26 -13.85
N ASP A 127 -5.56 -10.38 -13.17
CA ASP A 127 -5.98 -11.63 -13.78
C ASP A 127 -7.43 -12.02 -13.41
N ASN A 128 -8.25 -11.05 -12.99
CA ASN A 128 -9.62 -11.22 -12.47
C ASN A 128 -9.75 -12.27 -11.34
N ALA A 129 -8.64 -12.70 -10.74
CA ALA A 129 -8.66 -13.60 -9.60
C ALA A 129 -8.90 -12.82 -8.30
N THR A 130 -9.52 -13.48 -7.33
CA THR A 130 -9.72 -12.93 -6.00
C THR A 130 -8.47 -13.19 -5.17
N TYR A 131 -7.97 -12.15 -4.49
CA TYR A 131 -6.77 -12.20 -3.67
C TYR A 131 -7.10 -11.89 -2.21
N PHE A 132 -6.59 -12.70 -1.28
CA PHE A 132 -6.69 -12.50 0.17
C PHE A 132 -5.30 -12.31 0.79
N GLY A 133 -5.18 -11.47 1.81
CA GLY A 133 -3.90 -11.13 2.47
C GLY A 133 -3.59 -9.63 2.40
N PRO A 134 -2.41 -9.15 2.85
CA PRO A 134 -1.14 -9.85 3.04
C PRO A 134 -0.99 -10.58 4.37
N PHE A 135 -0.47 -11.81 4.32
CA PHE A 135 -0.22 -12.63 5.53
C PHE A 135 1.25 -12.54 5.99
N PRO A 136 1.50 -12.13 7.24
CA PRO A 136 2.86 -12.01 7.80
C PRO A 136 3.54 -13.35 8.07
N HIS A 137 2.78 -14.37 8.49
CA HIS A 137 3.31 -15.69 8.87
C HIS A 137 3.09 -16.73 7.77
N GLY A 138 4.08 -16.90 6.89
CA GLY A 138 3.95 -17.80 5.75
C GLY A 138 3.91 -19.30 6.07
N THR A 139 4.47 -19.73 7.21
CA THR A 139 4.40 -21.12 7.68
C THR A 139 3.01 -21.46 8.20
N ALA A 140 2.45 -20.63 9.09
CA ALA A 140 1.08 -20.77 9.59
C ALA A 140 0.05 -20.76 8.44
N LEU A 141 0.23 -19.88 7.44
CA LEU A 141 -0.64 -19.82 6.27
C LEU A 141 -0.65 -21.13 5.46
N LYS A 142 0.52 -21.75 5.24
CA LYS A 142 0.61 -23.01 4.50
C LYS A 142 -0.11 -24.16 5.21
N SER A 143 0.13 -24.33 6.50
CA SER A 143 -0.53 -25.36 7.30
C SER A 143 -2.05 -25.17 7.34
N THR A 144 -2.50 -23.92 7.45
CA THR A 144 -3.93 -23.58 7.44
C THR A 144 -4.56 -23.83 6.08
N LEU A 145 -3.85 -23.50 5.00
CA LEU A 145 -4.30 -23.77 3.64
C LEU A 145 -4.47 -25.27 3.38
N GLU A 146 -3.47 -26.07 3.76
CA GLU A 146 -3.54 -27.54 3.62
C GLU A 146 -4.72 -28.13 4.41
N PHE A 147 -4.96 -27.60 5.61
CA PHE A 147 -6.11 -27.97 6.42
C PHE A 147 -7.43 -27.62 5.74
N LEU A 148 -7.62 -26.38 5.28
CA LEU A 148 -8.86 -25.94 4.63
C LEU A 148 -9.15 -26.77 3.37
N LEU A 149 -8.13 -27.04 2.57
CA LEU A 149 -8.28 -27.86 1.37
C LEU A 149 -8.70 -29.30 1.71
N SER A 150 -8.11 -29.91 2.74
CA SER A 150 -8.50 -31.26 3.21
C SER A 150 -9.90 -31.27 3.83
N HIS A 151 -10.24 -30.28 4.67
CA HIS A 151 -11.53 -30.21 5.36
C HIS A 151 -12.71 -30.07 4.39
N PHE A 152 -12.60 -29.19 3.39
CA PHE A 152 -13.62 -29.01 2.36
C PHE A 152 -13.49 -30.01 1.21
N GLY A 153 -12.47 -30.88 1.22
CA GLY A 153 -12.23 -31.86 0.17
C GLY A 153 -11.95 -31.22 -1.19
N LEU A 154 -11.28 -30.08 -1.21
CA LEU A 154 -10.95 -29.33 -2.41
C LEU A 154 -9.65 -29.85 -3.02
N ARG A 155 -9.47 -29.60 -4.31
CA ARG A 155 -8.23 -30.00 -5.00
C ARG A 155 -7.05 -29.20 -4.48
N ALA A 156 -5.87 -29.82 -4.44
CA ALA A 156 -4.58 -29.15 -4.22
C ALA A 156 -3.64 -29.30 -5.43
N CYS A 157 -4.10 -29.93 -6.52
CA CYS A 157 -3.27 -30.23 -7.69
C CYS A 157 -3.04 -28.99 -8.56
N ARG A 158 -1.79 -28.83 -9.04
CA ARG A 158 -1.36 -27.70 -9.88
C ARG A 158 -1.96 -27.72 -11.29
N SER A 159 -2.22 -28.91 -11.85
CA SER A 159 -2.70 -29.06 -13.23
C SER A 159 -4.21 -29.21 -13.29
N ASN A 160 -4.90 -28.38 -14.08
CA ASN A 160 -6.37 -28.45 -14.28
C ASN A 160 -6.83 -29.75 -14.94
N HIS A 161 -5.99 -30.37 -15.76
CA HIS A 161 -6.22 -31.68 -16.36
C HIS A 161 -5.01 -32.57 -16.11
N PRO A 162 -4.93 -33.25 -14.93
CA PRO A 162 -3.88 -34.24 -14.72
C PRO A 162 -4.05 -35.40 -15.71
N ASP A 163 -2.93 -35.90 -16.21
CA ASP A 163 -2.82 -37.11 -17.03
C ASP A 163 -3.31 -38.35 -16.25
N GLU A 164 -3.61 -39.42 -16.99
CA GLU A 164 -4.27 -40.60 -16.43
C GLU A 164 -3.39 -41.36 -15.41
N GLU A 165 -2.07 -41.32 -15.59
CA GLU A 165 -1.12 -41.91 -14.65
C GLU A 165 -1.06 -41.12 -13.33
N THR A 166 -1.03 -39.78 -13.42
CA THR A 166 -1.13 -38.88 -12.26
C THR A 166 -2.45 -39.05 -11.50
N ARG A 167 -3.56 -39.33 -12.19
CA ARG A 167 -4.85 -39.63 -11.54
C ARG A 167 -4.79 -40.93 -10.74
N LYS A 168 -4.16 -41.98 -11.28
CA LYS A 168 -4.03 -43.29 -10.61
C LYS A 168 -3.19 -43.19 -9.33
N ARG A 169 -2.09 -42.44 -9.36
CA ARG A 169 -1.13 -42.29 -8.25
C ARG A 169 -1.44 -41.14 -7.27
N CYS A 170 -2.61 -40.52 -7.34
CA CYS A 170 -2.93 -39.34 -6.52
C CYS A 170 -3.14 -39.71 -5.03
N LEU A 171 -2.16 -39.38 -4.18
CA LEU A 171 -2.20 -39.62 -2.74
C LEU A 171 -3.40 -38.94 -2.04
N LYS A 172 -3.76 -37.72 -2.45
CA LYS A 172 -4.90 -36.98 -1.89
C LYS A 172 -6.25 -37.63 -2.19
N ARG A 173 -6.35 -38.39 -3.29
CA ARG A 173 -7.52 -39.23 -3.58
C ARG A 173 -7.53 -40.49 -2.71
N ILE A 174 -6.38 -41.14 -2.55
CA ILE A 174 -6.23 -42.38 -1.76
C ILE A 174 -6.57 -42.13 -0.28
N VAL A 175 -6.12 -41.00 0.27
CA VAL A 175 -6.39 -40.60 1.67
C VAL A 175 -7.79 -39.98 1.84
N LYS A 176 -8.58 -39.85 0.76
CA LYS A 176 -9.92 -39.22 0.72
C LYS A 176 -9.96 -37.74 1.13
N ASP A 177 -8.82 -37.07 1.09
CA ASP A 177 -8.65 -35.63 1.34
C ASP A 177 -9.19 -34.74 0.20
N CYS A 178 -9.58 -35.34 -0.94
CA CYS A 178 -10.02 -34.62 -2.13
C CYS A 178 -11.27 -35.26 -2.73
N SER A 179 -12.27 -34.44 -3.06
CA SER A 179 -13.52 -34.86 -3.73
C SER A 179 -13.31 -35.39 -5.15
N SER A 180 -12.07 -35.41 -5.65
CA SER A 180 -11.64 -36.02 -6.91
C SER A 180 -12.47 -35.59 -8.13
N PRO A 181 -12.58 -34.27 -8.40
CA PRO A 181 -13.29 -33.78 -9.59
C PRO A 181 -12.65 -34.27 -10.91
N CYS A 182 -11.35 -34.59 -10.90
CA CYS A 182 -10.61 -35.10 -12.05
C CYS A 182 -11.05 -36.51 -12.52
N THR A 183 -11.82 -37.24 -11.71
CA THR A 183 -12.38 -38.56 -12.07
C THR A 183 -13.90 -38.52 -12.20
N GLY A 184 -14.52 -37.34 -12.16
CA GLY A 184 -15.98 -37.18 -12.23
C GLY A 184 -16.73 -37.59 -10.97
N ALA A 185 -16.05 -37.74 -9.83
CA ALA A 185 -16.65 -38.22 -8.58
C ALA A 185 -17.58 -37.19 -7.88
N ILE A 186 -17.61 -35.94 -8.34
CA ILE A 186 -18.44 -34.86 -7.81
C ILE A 186 -18.93 -33.98 -8.96
N SER A 187 -20.16 -33.49 -8.87
CA SER A 187 -20.68 -32.52 -9.84
C SER A 187 -20.03 -31.14 -9.67
N GLN A 188 -19.98 -30.35 -10.75
CA GLN A 188 -19.42 -29.00 -10.70
C GLN A 188 -20.19 -28.11 -9.71
N ALA A 189 -21.51 -28.24 -9.65
CA ALA A 189 -22.36 -27.48 -8.74
C ALA A 189 -22.04 -27.80 -7.26
N ASP A 190 -21.83 -29.07 -6.92
CA ASP A 190 -21.53 -29.49 -5.55
C ASP A 190 -20.12 -29.08 -5.14
N TYR A 191 -19.19 -29.11 -6.08
CA TYR A 191 -17.83 -28.59 -5.87
C TYR A 191 -17.85 -27.09 -5.61
N MET A 192 -18.64 -26.33 -6.38
CA MET A 192 -18.78 -24.87 -6.18
C MET A 192 -19.42 -24.52 -4.84
N ARG A 193 -20.39 -25.30 -4.35
CA ARG A 193 -20.94 -25.13 -2.99
C ARG A 193 -19.86 -25.26 -1.90
N LYS A 194 -18.94 -26.23 -2.05
CA LYS A 194 -17.80 -26.39 -1.13
C LYS A 194 -16.81 -25.23 -1.22
N VAL A 195 -16.57 -24.71 -2.43
CA VAL A 195 -15.72 -23.53 -2.64
C VAL A 195 -16.35 -22.29 -2.01
N GLN A 196 -17.66 -22.08 -2.18
CA GLN A 196 -18.38 -20.96 -1.55
C GLN A 196 -18.31 -21.02 -0.03
N ALA A 197 -18.53 -22.19 0.58
CA ALA A 197 -18.39 -22.37 2.02
C ALA A 197 -16.97 -22.03 2.52
N MET A 198 -15.93 -22.41 1.78
CA MET A 198 -14.55 -22.02 2.10
C MET A 198 -14.32 -20.50 1.95
N LEU A 199 -14.91 -19.86 0.94
CA LEU A 199 -14.82 -18.41 0.75
C LEU A 199 -15.50 -17.64 1.89
N GLU A 200 -16.60 -18.15 2.42
CA GLU A 200 -17.26 -17.56 3.59
C GLU A 200 -16.36 -17.56 4.83
N VAL A 201 -15.56 -18.62 5.02
CA VAL A 201 -14.56 -18.71 6.09
C VAL A 201 -13.46 -17.68 5.89
N LEU A 202 -12.96 -17.53 4.65
CA LEU A 202 -11.94 -16.54 4.31
C LEU A 202 -12.45 -15.10 4.46
N ASN A 203 -13.75 -14.87 4.30
CA ASN A 203 -14.42 -13.58 4.48
C ASN A 203 -14.84 -13.29 5.94
N GLY A 204 -14.46 -14.14 6.89
CA GLY A 204 -14.61 -13.85 8.32
C GLY A 204 -15.81 -14.48 9.02
N LYS A 205 -16.57 -15.39 8.37
CA LYS A 205 -17.57 -16.24 9.05
C LYS A 205 -16.87 -17.46 9.67
N LEU A 206 -16.04 -17.23 10.70
CA LEU A 206 -15.20 -18.27 11.31
C LEU A 206 -15.93 -19.21 12.27
N ASN A 207 -16.99 -18.72 12.93
CA ASN A 207 -17.60 -19.37 14.09
C ASN A 207 -17.99 -20.83 13.83
N THR A 208 -18.61 -21.11 12.67
CA THR A 208 -19.08 -22.47 12.33
C THR A 208 -17.95 -23.47 12.09
N VAL A 209 -16.77 -23.01 11.64
CA VAL A 209 -15.63 -23.89 11.36
C VAL A 209 -14.75 -24.08 12.58
N THR A 210 -14.54 -23.02 13.37
CA THR A 210 -13.83 -23.10 14.65
C THR A 210 -14.53 -24.04 15.61
N ASP A 211 -15.87 -24.01 15.66
CA ASP A 211 -16.67 -24.90 16.52
C ASP A 211 -16.52 -26.37 16.10
N ASN A 212 -16.55 -26.66 14.80
CA ASN A 212 -16.33 -28.01 14.27
C ASN A 212 -14.91 -28.53 14.54
N VAL A 213 -13.90 -27.67 14.41
CA VAL A 213 -12.50 -28.01 14.70
C VAL A 213 -12.30 -28.28 16.19
N LYS A 214 -12.92 -27.47 17.05
CA LYS A 214 -12.89 -27.63 18.51
C LYS A 214 -13.58 -28.92 18.95
N LEU A 215 -14.70 -29.27 18.33
CA LEU A 215 -15.43 -30.52 18.60
C LEU A 215 -14.58 -31.74 18.21
N LYS A 216 -13.95 -31.74 17.04
CA LYS A 216 -13.02 -32.81 16.62
C LYS A 216 -11.79 -32.94 17.51
N MET A 217 -11.26 -31.82 17.99
CA MET A 217 -10.17 -31.82 18.98
C MET A 217 -10.60 -32.52 20.27
N GLN A 218 -11.80 -32.19 20.78
CA GLN A 218 -12.37 -32.79 21.99
C GLN A 218 -12.65 -34.29 21.81
N GLU A 219 -13.17 -34.71 20.66
CA GLU A 219 -13.38 -36.13 20.33
C GLU A 219 -12.06 -36.92 20.29
N CYS A 220 -11.01 -36.37 19.68
CA CYS A 220 -9.69 -37.01 19.66
C CYS A 220 -9.08 -37.09 21.07
N ALA A 221 -9.23 -36.04 21.88
CA ALA A 221 -8.78 -36.03 23.27
C ALA A 221 -9.54 -37.05 24.12
N ALA A 222 -10.85 -37.19 23.93
CA ALA A 222 -11.69 -38.19 24.60
C ALA A 222 -11.29 -39.63 24.23
N LYS A 223 -10.76 -39.84 23.02
CA LYS A 223 -10.22 -41.14 22.55
C LYS A 223 -8.76 -41.38 22.95
N LEU A 224 -8.17 -40.51 23.77
CA LEU A 224 -6.75 -40.54 24.18
C LEU A 224 -5.75 -40.43 23.01
N ASP A 225 -6.19 -39.91 21.85
CA ASP A 225 -5.36 -39.69 20.66
C ASP A 225 -4.77 -38.26 20.70
N TYR A 226 -3.80 -38.07 21.59
CA TYR A 226 -3.22 -36.76 21.91
C TYR A 226 -2.46 -36.13 20.74
N GLU A 227 -1.87 -36.94 19.85
CA GLU A 227 -1.18 -36.42 18.66
C GLU A 227 -2.17 -35.76 17.69
N ARG A 228 -3.30 -36.42 17.42
CA ARG A 228 -4.34 -35.85 16.55
C ARG A 228 -5.02 -34.66 17.21
N ALA A 229 -5.32 -34.74 18.51
CA ALA A 229 -5.86 -33.61 19.26
C ALA A 229 -4.90 -32.39 19.21
N GLY A 230 -3.59 -32.61 19.35
CA GLY A 230 -2.56 -31.58 19.18
C GLY A 230 -2.60 -30.92 17.79
N ARG A 231 -2.74 -31.70 16.72
CA ARG A 231 -2.88 -31.15 15.35
C ARG A 231 -4.14 -30.28 15.21
N TRP A 232 -5.27 -30.71 15.75
CA TRP A 232 -6.52 -29.93 15.70
C TRP A 232 -6.42 -28.62 16.49
N ARG A 233 -5.77 -28.66 17.67
CA ARG A 233 -5.45 -27.46 18.45
C ARG A 233 -4.57 -26.50 17.66
N ASP A 234 -3.51 -27.00 17.03
CA ASP A 234 -2.58 -26.18 16.28
C ASP A 234 -3.26 -25.55 15.05
N VAL A 235 -4.17 -26.29 14.41
CA VAL A 235 -5.04 -25.76 13.34
C VAL A 235 -5.97 -24.66 13.86
N LEU A 236 -6.60 -24.86 15.02
CA LEU A 236 -7.48 -23.85 15.64
C LEU A 236 -6.70 -22.55 15.93
N ASN A 237 -5.54 -22.68 16.58
CA ASN A 237 -4.66 -21.55 16.86
C ASN A 237 -4.23 -20.82 15.58
N ASN A 238 -3.92 -21.57 14.52
CA ASN A 238 -3.55 -20.98 13.23
C ASN A 238 -4.73 -20.28 12.56
N LEU A 239 -5.94 -20.83 12.60
CA LEU A 239 -7.15 -20.19 12.08
C LEU A 239 -7.44 -18.87 12.81
N GLU A 240 -7.34 -18.87 14.13
CA GLU A 240 -7.51 -17.66 14.96
C GLU A 240 -6.39 -16.63 14.71
N THR A 241 -5.14 -17.07 14.56
CA THR A 241 -4.00 -16.17 14.30
C THR A 241 -4.04 -15.56 12.90
N VAL A 242 -4.47 -16.34 11.90
CA VAL A 242 -4.45 -15.94 10.48
C VAL A 242 -5.73 -15.18 10.08
N PHE A 243 -6.87 -15.50 10.70
CA PHE A 243 -8.18 -14.96 10.30
C PHE A 243 -9.00 -14.34 11.46
N GLY A 244 -8.60 -14.51 12.72
CA GLY A 244 -9.37 -14.08 13.90
C GLY A 244 -9.31 -12.58 14.22
N GLN A 245 -8.34 -11.85 13.68
CA GLN A 245 -8.42 -10.39 13.63
C GLN A 245 -9.00 -9.99 12.28
N HIS A 246 -10.06 -9.17 12.28
CA HIS A 246 -10.72 -8.62 11.09
C HIS A 246 -9.73 -8.32 9.97
N ASN A 247 -9.48 -9.31 9.12
CA ASN A 247 -8.61 -9.16 7.98
C ASN A 247 -9.43 -8.31 7.03
N ARG A 248 -9.07 -7.02 6.95
CA ARG A 248 -9.63 -6.11 5.97
C ARG A 248 -9.45 -6.80 4.63
N SER A 249 -10.57 -7.25 4.05
CA SER A 249 -10.60 -7.52 2.63
C SER A 249 -10.05 -6.26 1.98
N PHE A 250 -8.91 -6.38 1.28
CA PHE A 250 -8.48 -5.36 0.34
C PHE A 250 -9.35 -5.52 -0.91
N ASP A 251 -10.66 -5.42 -0.72
CA ASP A 251 -11.56 -5.14 -1.80
C ASP A 251 -11.27 -3.74 -2.30
N HIS A 252 -11.54 -3.58 -3.58
CA HIS A 252 -11.39 -2.34 -4.30
C HIS A 252 -12.02 -1.19 -3.51
N ALA A 253 -11.64 0.06 -3.79
CA ALA A 253 -12.44 1.24 -3.48
C ALA A 253 -13.78 1.15 -4.24
N PHE A 254 -14.60 0.18 -3.85
CA PHE A 254 -15.93 -0.11 -4.32
C PHE A 254 -16.80 0.13 -3.09
N ILE A 255 -17.67 1.13 -3.18
CA ILE A 255 -18.80 1.23 -2.26
C ILE A 255 -19.51 -0.13 -2.38
N PRO A 256 -19.63 -0.94 -1.30
CA PRO A 256 -20.19 -2.28 -1.38
C PRO A 256 -21.48 -2.28 -2.22
N SER A 257 -21.58 -3.26 -3.12
CA SER A 257 -22.56 -3.42 -4.21
C SER A 257 -24.03 -3.42 -3.82
N HIS A 258 -24.37 -3.11 -2.58
CA HIS A 258 -25.74 -3.01 -2.11
C HIS A 258 -26.28 -1.57 -2.02
N SER A 259 -25.49 -0.51 -2.25
CA SER A 259 -26.02 0.86 -2.03
C SER A 259 -25.30 2.00 -2.79
N GLY A 260 -24.79 1.80 -4.01
CA GLY A 260 -24.16 2.88 -4.79
C GLY A 260 -25.10 4.10 -4.99
N PRO A 261 -26.30 3.92 -5.56
CA PRO A 261 -27.27 5.02 -5.73
C PRO A 261 -27.82 5.55 -4.40
N GLU A 262 -28.13 4.66 -3.45
CA GLU A 262 -28.69 5.03 -2.14
C GLU A 262 -27.70 5.83 -1.29
N ALA A 263 -26.40 5.47 -1.31
CA ALA A 263 -25.37 6.21 -0.58
C ALA A 263 -25.11 7.58 -1.20
N MET A 264 -25.18 7.69 -2.54
CA MET A 264 -25.10 8.97 -3.25
C MET A 264 -26.31 9.86 -2.95
N GLN A 265 -27.52 9.29 -2.92
CA GLN A 265 -28.74 9.99 -2.50
C GLN A 265 -28.68 10.42 -1.02
N ALA A 266 -28.21 9.55 -0.14
CA ALA A 266 -28.02 9.88 1.28
C ALA A 266 -27.01 11.02 1.45
N LEU A 267 -25.92 11.03 0.68
CA LEU A 267 -24.97 12.15 0.69
C LEU A 267 -25.61 13.44 0.14
N GLN A 268 -26.36 13.35 -0.95
CA GLN A 268 -27.09 14.48 -1.53
C GLN A 268 -28.05 15.10 -0.52
N GLN A 269 -28.82 14.28 0.21
CA GLN A 269 -29.74 14.73 1.25
C GLN A 269 -29.01 15.35 2.44
N ALA A 270 -27.93 14.71 2.91
CA ALA A 270 -27.13 15.21 4.04
C ALA A 270 -26.49 16.58 3.75
N LEU A 271 -26.02 16.78 2.52
CA LEU A 271 -25.44 18.04 2.05
C LEU A 271 -26.48 19.05 1.54
N LYS A 272 -27.77 18.65 1.48
CA LYS A 272 -28.88 19.45 0.94
C LYS A 272 -28.60 19.98 -0.49
N LEU A 273 -28.04 19.14 -1.35
CA LEU A 273 -27.71 19.55 -2.72
C LEU A 273 -29.00 19.69 -3.56
N PRO A 274 -29.10 20.74 -4.40
CA PRO A 274 -30.32 21.02 -5.17
C PRO A 274 -30.51 20.07 -6.35
N MET A 275 -29.43 19.47 -6.85
CA MET A 275 -29.41 18.60 -8.02
C MET A 275 -28.96 17.18 -7.64
N PRO A 276 -29.36 16.15 -8.42
CA PRO A 276 -28.88 14.78 -8.23
C PRO A 276 -27.35 14.70 -8.27
N LEU A 277 -26.76 14.09 -7.25
CA LEU A 277 -25.31 13.95 -7.14
C LEU A 277 -24.82 12.80 -8.03
N ARG A 278 -24.19 13.12 -9.16
CA ARG A 278 -23.60 12.12 -10.08
C ARG A 278 -22.10 12.22 -10.19
N THR A 279 -21.58 13.43 -10.36
CA THR A 279 -20.17 13.70 -10.61
C THR A 279 -19.53 14.44 -9.43
N MET A 280 -18.51 13.84 -8.83
CA MET A 280 -17.72 14.46 -7.77
C MET A 280 -16.27 14.61 -8.21
N LYS A 281 -15.64 15.75 -7.91
CA LYS A 281 -14.20 15.96 -8.11
C LYS A 281 -13.56 16.26 -6.77
N CYS A 282 -12.49 15.57 -6.43
CA CYS A 282 -11.76 15.78 -5.19
C CYS A 282 -10.34 16.27 -5.47
N PHE A 283 -9.93 17.35 -4.82
CA PHE A 283 -8.57 17.86 -4.86
C PHE A 283 -7.84 17.57 -3.55
N ASP A 284 -6.69 16.92 -3.65
CA ASP A 284 -5.71 16.74 -2.59
C ASP A 284 -4.45 17.57 -2.89
N ILE A 285 -3.94 18.26 -1.87
CA ILE A 285 -2.65 18.96 -1.94
C ILE A 285 -1.64 18.18 -1.13
N SER A 286 -0.70 17.59 -1.86
CA SER A 286 0.42 16.90 -1.26
C SER A 286 1.70 17.71 -1.45
N ASN A 287 2.22 18.22 -0.35
CA ASN A 287 3.50 18.92 -0.34
C ASN A 287 4.60 18.02 0.23
N LEU A 288 5.63 17.76 -0.59
CA LEU A 288 6.79 17.01 -0.16
C LEU A 288 7.98 17.93 0.02
N LEU A 289 8.22 18.32 1.27
CA LEU A 289 9.43 18.99 1.76
C LEU A 289 9.87 20.16 0.85
N GLY A 290 8.91 20.93 0.33
CA GLY A 290 9.16 22.22 -0.32
C GLY A 290 9.79 22.21 -1.72
N GLN A 291 9.95 21.07 -2.40
CA GLN A 291 10.64 21.03 -3.71
C GLN A 291 9.81 20.56 -4.91
N LEU A 292 8.73 19.81 -4.69
CA LEU A 292 7.81 19.38 -5.75
C LEU A 292 6.37 19.38 -5.22
N ALA A 293 5.80 20.58 -5.18
CA ALA A 293 4.40 20.81 -4.91
C ALA A 293 3.51 20.20 -6.02
N VAL A 294 2.60 19.30 -5.64
CA VAL A 294 1.71 18.62 -6.59
C VAL A 294 0.31 18.57 -6.01
N ALA A 295 -0.66 19.03 -6.80
CA ALA A 295 -2.05 18.76 -6.54
C ALA A 295 -2.51 17.51 -7.31
N SER A 296 -3.31 16.69 -6.67
CA SER A 296 -3.92 15.51 -7.25
C SER A 296 -5.43 15.71 -7.32
N MET A 297 -6.02 15.45 -8.48
CA MET A 297 -7.46 15.48 -8.67
C MET A 297 -7.97 14.10 -9.04
N THR A 298 -8.90 13.58 -8.24
CA THR A 298 -9.65 12.36 -8.53
C THR A 298 -11.08 12.70 -8.91
N VAL A 299 -11.71 11.82 -9.68
CA VAL A 299 -13.06 12.01 -10.20
C VAL A 299 -13.89 10.77 -9.90
N PHE A 300 -15.12 10.98 -9.44
CA PHE A 300 -16.09 9.92 -9.23
C PHE A 300 -17.34 10.21 -10.05
N VAL A 301 -17.85 9.18 -10.73
CA VAL A 301 -19.08 9.23 -11.52
C VAL A 301 -19.99 8.10 -11.04
N ASP A 302 -21.21 8.47 -10.66
CA ASP A 302 -22.24 7.56 -10.12
C ASP A 302 -21.69 6.67 -8.97
N GLY A 303 -20.91 7.29 -8.09
CA GLY A 303 -20.28 6.64 -6.92
C GLY A 303 -19.05 5.79 -7.23
N LYS A 304 -18.58 5.73 -8.48
CA LYS A 304 -17.43 4.92 -8.89
C LYS A 304 -16.24 5.79 -9.29
N PRO A 305 -14.99 5.39 -9.00
CA PRO A 305 -13.81 6.15 -9.41
C PRO A 305 -13.61 6.12 -10.93
N ALA A 306 -13.62 7.29 -11.58
CA ALA A 306 -13.38 7.48 -13.00
C ALA A 306 -11.89 7.76 -13.27
N ARG A 307 -11.06 6.69 -13.22
CA ARG A 307 -9.59 6.78 -13.25
C ARG A 307 -9.02 7.50 -14.48
N ASP A 308 -9.68 7.39 -15.62
CA ASP A 308 -9.25 8.04 -16.87
C ASP A 308 -9.38 9.59 -16.81
N GLU A 309 -10.18 10.10 -15.89
CA GLU A 309 -10.38 11.53 -15.65
C GLU A 309 -9.44 12.10 -14.58
N TYR A 310 -8.60 11.29 -13.96
CA TYR A 310 -7.70 11.77 -12.91
C TYR A 310 -6.64 12.70 -13.49
N ARG A 311 -6.29 13.75 -12.76
CA ARG A 311 -5.28 14.71 -13.19
C ARG A 311 -4.32 15.05 -12.07
N ARG A 312 -3.09 15.39 -12.45
CA ARG A 312 -2.06 15.87 -11.53
C ARG A 312 -1.61 17.24 -12.01
N PHE A 313 -1.50 18.17 -11.08
CA PHE A 313 -1.06 19.52 -11.34
C PHE A 313 0.28 19.72 -10.66
N ARG A 314 1.34 19.79 -11.47
CA ARG A 314 2.61 20.31 -10.98
C ARG A 314 2.44 21.81 -10.77
N ILE A 315 2.58 22.23 -9.52
CA ILE A 315 2.50 23.63 -9.09
C ILE A 315 3.74 24.35 -9.62
N LYS A 316 3.54 25.53 -10.19
CA LYS A 316 4.61 26.32 -10.83
C LYS A 316 4.81 27.69 -10.21
N THR A 317 3.74 28.30 -9.71
CA THR A 317 3.73 29.73 -9.32
C THR A 317 3.86 29.97 -7.83
N VAL A 318 3.92 28.90 -7.02
CA VAL A 318 3.98 29.00 -5.56
C VAL A 318 5.38 28.63 -5.09
N GLU A 319 6.06 29.58 -4.44
CA GLU A 319 7.32 29.34 -3.73
C GLU A 319 7.05 28.89 -2.29
N GLY A 320 7.73 27.84 -1.84
CA GLY A 320 7.60 27.31 -0.49
C GLY A 320 6.33 26.48 -0.22
N ALA A 321 6.08 26.22 1.06
CA ALA A 321 5.00 25.34 1.52
C ALA A 321 3.70 26.10 1.83
N ASN A 322 3.05 26.64 0.80
CA ASN A 322 1.77 27.34 0.95
C ASN A 322 0.61 26.55 0.32
N ASP A 323 0.00 25.66 1.11
CA ASP A 323 -1.03 24.73 0.66
C ASP A 323 -2.28 25.45 0.10
N PHE A 324 -2.60 26.64 0.60
CA PHE A 324 -3.71 27.44 0.09
C PHE A 324 -3.45 27.96 -1.32
N ALA A 325 -2.26 28.51 -1.56
CA ALA A 325 -1.88 28.99 -2.89
C ALA A 325 -1.77 27.84 -3.90
N MET A 326 -1.29 26.67 -3.46
CA MET A 326 -1.24 25.47 -4.30
C MET A 326 -2.64 24.98 -4.70
N MET A 327 -3.57 25.00 -3.74
CA MET A 327 -4.99 24.69 -3.98
C MET A 327 -5.58 25.66 -5.01
N SER A 328 -5.36 26.96 -4.83
CA SER A 328 -5.80 28.00 -5.77
C SER A 328 -5.24 27.80 -7.19
N GLU A 329 -3.95 27.47 -7.33
CA GLU A 329 -3.37 27.23 -8.65
C GLU A 329 -4.02 26.00 -9.33
N ALA A 330 -4.18 24.90 -8.60
CA ALA A 330 -4.72 23.65 -9.14
C ALA A 330 -6.20 23.78 -9.54
N VAL A 331 -7.04 24.28 -8.63
CA VAL A 331 -8.46 24.54 -8.88
C VAL A 331 -8.59 25.55 -10.01
N GLY A 332 -7.82 26.63 -9.98
CA GLY A 332 -7.88 27.69 -10.99
C GLY A 332 -7.55 27.19 -12.40
N ARG A 333 -6.49 26.39 -12.55
CA ARG A 333 -6.10 25.82 -13.85
C ARG A 333 -7.14 24.84 -14.39
N HIS A 334 -7.73 24.02 -13.53
CA HIS A 334 -8.73 23.04 -13.94
C HIS A 334 -10.04 23.71 -14.38
N PHE A 335 -10.57 24.62 -13.55
CA PHE A 335 -11.86 25.26 -13.83
C PHE A 335 -11.76 26.27 -14.97
N ARG A 336 -10.64 26.99 -15.13
CA ARG A 336 -10.42 27.83 -16.31
C ARG A 336 -10.55 27.01 -17.60
N ARG A 337 -9.89 25.86 -17.67
CA ARG A 337 -9.96 24.96 -18.83
C ARG A 337 -11.37 24.39 -19.04
N LEU A 338 -12.08 24.00 -17.97
CA LEU A 338 -13.46 23.54 -18.08
C LEU A 338 -14.38 24.60 -18.70
N LEU A 339 -14.22 25.85 -18.27
CA LEU A 339 -15.01 26.99 -18.77
C LEU A 339 -14.65 27.32 -20.23
N GLU A 340 -13.35 27.37 -20.56
CA GLU A 340 -12.87 27.60 -21.94
C GLU A 340 -13.34 26.51 -22.92
N GLU A 341 -13.37 25.25 -22.48
CA GLU A 341 -13.80 24.10 -23.29
C GLU A 341 -15.33 23.86 -23.25
N ASN A 342 -16.12 24.72 -22.57
CA ASN A 342 -17.56 24.53 -22.35
C ASN A 342 -17.95 23.13 -21.84
N ARG A 343 -17.13 22.57 -20.95
CA ARG A 343 -17.36 21.25 -20.37
C ARG A 343 -18.24 21.34 -19.11
N PRO A 344 -19.01 20.28 -18.80
CA PRO A 344 -19.88 20.28 -17.62
C PRO A 344 -19.08 20.42 -16.31
N LEU A 345 -19.61 21.23 -15.41
CA LEU A 345 -19.12 21.35 -14.04
C LEU A 345 -19.48 20.09 -13.23
N PRO A 346 -18.70 19.75 -12.19
CA PRO A 346 -19.09 18.66 -11.28
C PRO A 346 -20.30 19.07 -10.44
N ASP A 347 -21.08 18.09 -10.01
CA ASP A 347 -22.21 18.30 -9.09
C ASP A 347 -21.72 18.62 -7.66
N LEU A 348 -20.50 18.18 -7.32
CA LEU A 348 -19.85 18.48 -6.05
C LEU A 348 -18.32 18.56 -6.22
N LEU A 349 -17.74 19.68 -5.78
CA LEU A 349 -16.30 19.83 -5.61
C LEU A 349 -15.93 19.54 -4.14
N ILE A 350 -14.96 18.67 -3.94
CA ILE A 350 -14.45 18.27 -2.64
C ILE A 350 -13.00 18.74 -2.55
N VAL A 351 -12.67 19.40 -1.45
CA VAL A 351 -11.34 19.87 -1.12
C VAL A 351 -10.87 19.07 0.09
N ASP A 352 -9.78 18.31 -0.06
CA ASP A 352 -9.22 17.48 1.01
C ASP A 352 -8.42 18.33 1.99
N GLY A 353 -9.17 19.06 2.82
CA GLY A 353 -8.63 19.91 3.86
C GLY A 353 -9.70 20.73 4.56
N GLY A 354 -9.27 21.42 5.62
CA GLY A 354 -10.15 22.24 6.46
C GLY A 354 -10.58 23.54 5.79
N ILE A 355 -11.22 24.40 6.59
CA ILE A 355 -11.85 25.65 6.14
C ILE A 355 -10.92 26.60 5.37
N GLY A 356 -9.62 26.60 5.67
CA GLY A 356 -8.63 27.43 4.96
C GLY A 356 -8.49 27.05 3.48
N GLN A 357 -8.34 25.76 3.18
CA GLN A 357 -8.23 25.28 1.80
C GLN A 357 -9.54 25.40 1.04
N LEU A 358 -10.67 25.13 1.72
CA LEU A 358 -12.01 25.38 1.17
C LEU A 358 -12.17 26.85 0.74
N ASN A 359 -11.82 27.79 1.61
CA ASN A 359 -11.91 29.21 1.30
C ASN A 359 -10.98 29.64 0.16
N ALA A 360 -9.78 29.05 0.06
CA ALA A 360 -8.88 29.30 -1.06
C ALA A 360 -9.48 28.85 -2.40
N ALA A 361 -10.10 27.66 -2.43
CA ALA A 361 -10.81 27.16 -3.61
C ALA A 361 -12.00 28.05 -3.98
N LEU A 362 -12.83 28.46 -3.01
CA LEU A 362 -13.99 29.33 -3.25
C LEU A 362 -13.59 30.70 -3.81
N ARG A 363 -12.55 31.34 -3.25
CA ARG A 363 -12.02 32.61 -3.77
C ARG A 363 -11.62 32.48 -5.23
N THR A 364 -10.87 31.41 -5.55
CA THR A 364 -10.41 31.12 -6.91
C THR A 364 -11.57 30.93 -7.89
N LEU A 365 -12.61 30.19 -7.50
CA LEU A 365 -13.80 29.99 -8.34
C LEU A 365 -14.57 31.29 -8.57
N THR A 366 -14.62 32.16 -7.55
CA THR A 366 -15.26 33.48 -7.63
C THR A 366 -14.49 34.41 -8.57
N GLU A 367 -13.16 34.43 -8.47
CA GLU A 367 -12.27 35.20 -9.35
C GLU A 367 -12.39 34.77 -10.81
N LEU A 368 -12.56 33.47 -11.06
CA LEU A 368 -12.81 32.92 -12.39
C LEU A 368 -14.24 33.17 -12.90
N LYS A 369 -15.11 33.77 -12.11
CA LYS A 369 -16.55 33.93 -12.40
C LYS A 369 -17.21 32.60 -12.77
N CYS A 370 -16.79 31.53 -12.11
CA CYS A 370 -17.35 30.19 -12.33
C CYS A 370 -18.83 30.18 -11.91
N PRO A 371 -19.73 29.53 -12.69
CA PRO A 371 -21.11 29.30 -12.25
C PRO A 371 -21.16 28.64 -10.88
N VAL A 372 -22.22 28.95 -10.12
CA VAL A 372 -22.40 28.45 -8.76
C VAL A 372 -22.43 26.92 -8.77
N LEU A 373 -21.53 26.31 -8.00
CA LEU A 373 -21.49 24.87 -7.75
C LEU A 373 -21.29 24.58 -6.26
N PRO A 374 -21.79 23.43 -5.77
CA PRO A 374 -21.50 22.98 -4.41
C PRO A 374 -20.02 22.68 -4.22
N VAL A 375 -19.44 23.22 -3.14
CA VAL A 375 -18.05 22.98 -2.72
C VAL A 375 -18.03 22.63 -1.24
N ILE A 376 -17.29 21.58 -0.85
CA ILE A 376 -17.09 21.21 0.55
C ILE A 376 -15.62 21.01 0.87
N GLY A 377 -15.24 21.26 2.12
CA GLY A 377 -13.95 20.85 2.68
C GLY A 377 -14.12 19.60 3.53
N LEU A 378 -13.19 18.65 3.44
CA LEU A 378 -13.21 17.43 4.22
C LEU A 378 -11.93 17.34 5.07
N ALA A 379 -12.04 17.33 6.40
CA ALA A 379 -10.89 17.26 7.28
C ALA A 379 -10.56 15.83 7.75
N GLU A 380 -9.27 15.50 7.85
CA GLU A 380 -8.78 14.14 8.07
C GLU A 380 -9.07 13.57 9.48
N ARG A 381 -9.03 14.39 10.54
CA ARG A 381 -9.04 13.90 11.94
C ARG A 381 -10.39 13.34 12.42
N ASN A 382 -11.50 13.90 11.95
CA ASN A 382 -12.85 13.56 12.43
C ASN A 382 -13.90 13.42 11.31
N GLU A 383 -13.48 13.49 10.04
CA GLU A 383 -14.39 13.50 8.89
C GLU A 383 -15.41 14.64 8.95
N GLU A 384 -14.97 15.75 9.55
CA GLU A 384 -15.71 17.00 9.62
C GLU A 384 -15.87 17.57 8.20
N ILE A 385 -17.12 17.84 7.84
CA ILE A 385 -17.50 18.38 6.55
C ILE A 385 -17.73 19.89 6.70
N TYR A 386 -16.85 20.67 6.10
CA TYR A 386 -16.96 22.12 6.07
C TYR A 386 -17.81 22.54 4.88
N VAL A 387 -18.97 23.14 5.16
CA VAL A 387 -19.90 23.65 4.14
C VAL A 387 -19.83 25.19 4.15
N PRO A 388 -19.69 25.85 2.98
CA PRO A 388 -19.67 27.30 2.89
C PRO A 388 -20.91 27.94 3.53
N GLY A 389 -20.70 29.00 4.31
CA GLY A 389 -21.79 29.72 5.00
C GLY A 389 -22.26 29.07 6.31
N ARG A 390 -21.73 27.91 6.70
CA ARG A 390 -22.01 27.27 7.99
C ARG A 390 -20.87 27.52 8.99
N ARG A 391 -21.20 27.90 10.23
CA ARG A 391 -20.20 28.16 11.29
C ARG A 391 -19.58 26.88 11.84
N GLU A 392 -20.41 25.85 12.04
CA GLU A 392 -19.98 24.56 12.56
C GLU A 392 -19.87 23.52 11.45
N PRO A 393 -18.86 22.63 11.50
CA PRO A 393 -18.74 21.55 10.54
C PRO A 393 -19.93 20.58 10.68
N LEU A 394 -20.38 20.05 9.55
CA LEU A 394 -21.34 18.96 9.53
C LEU A 394 -20.61 17.66 9.87
N VAL A 395 -21.06 16.98 10.92
CA VAL A 395 -20.58 15.65 11.30
C VAL A 395 -21.71 14.66 11.03
N LEU A 396 -21.46 13.67 10.19
CA LEU A 396 -22.41 12.59 9.91
C LEU A 396 -22.22 11.45 10.90
N ASP A 397 -23.29 10.69 11.15
CA ASP A 397 -23.19 9.46 11.94
C ASP A 397 -22.20 8.48 11.28
N ARG A 398 -21.46 7.72 12.10
CA ARG A 398 -20.43 6.77 11.62
C ARG A 398 -20.99 5.68 10.70
N HIS A 399 -22.27 5.37 10.79
CA HIS A 399 -22.96 4.38 9.94
C HIS A 399 -23.68 5.03 8.75
N HIS A 400 -23.66 6.36 8.65
CA HIS A 400 -24.35 7.08 7.58
C HIS A 400 -23.75 6.70 6.20
N PRO A 401 -24.57 6.23 5.23
CA PRO A 401 -24.06 5.81 3.92
C PRO A 401 -23.29 6.90 3.18
N GLY A 402 -23.72 8.16 3.29
CA GLY A 402 -23.02 9.29 2.67
C GLY A 402 -21.61 9.55 3.24
N LEU A 403 -21.35 9.19 4.50
CA LEU A 403 -20.02 9.31 5.08
C LEU A 403 -19.04 8.34 4.41
N ARG A 404 -19.49 7.12 4.11
CA ARG A 404 -18.69 6.10 3.40
C ARG A 404 -18.31 6.54 1.99
N VAL A 405 -19.18 7.32 1.33
CA VAL A 405 -18.87 7.90 0.01
C VAL A 405 -17.73 8.90 0.15
N LEU A 406 -17.81 9.83 1.10
CA LEU A 406 -16.75 10.83 1.34
C LEU A 406 -15.43 10.17 1.75
N GLN A 407 -15.47 9.14 2.59
CA GLN A 407 -14.31 8.32 2.92
C GLN A 407 -13.67 7.69 1.69
N ALA A 408 -14.47 7.05 0.83
CA ALA A 408 -13.97 6.41 -0.40
C ALA A 408 -13.35 7.43 -1.36
N VAL A 409 -13.94 8.63 -1.48
CA VAL A 409 -13.41 9.72 -2.31
C VAL A 409 -12.07 10.23 -1.76
N ARG A 410 -11.97 10.45 -0.44
CA ARG A 410 -10.73 10.89 0.23
C ARG A 410 -9.63 9.83 0.11
N ASP A 411 -9.94 8.59 0.46
CA ASP A 411 -8.97 7.48 0.41
C ASP A 411 -8.40 7.31 -1.00
N GLU A 412 -9.23 7.49 -2.04
CA GLU A 412 -8.78 7.44 -3.43
C GLU A 412 -7.94 8.65 -3.83
N ALA A 413 -8.28 9.86 -3.37
CA ALA A 413 -7.48 11.08 -3.57
C ALA A 413 -6.09 10.94 -2.94
N HIS A 414 -6.04 10.57 -1.65
CA HIS A 414 -4.81 10.24 -0.94
C HIS A 414 -4.00 9.14 -1.64
N ARG A 415 -4.64 8.03 -2.04
CA ARG A 415 -3.96 6.94 -2.75
C ARG A 415 -3.31 7.44 -4.04
N PHE A 416 -4.01 8.25 -4.82
CA PHE A 416 -3.52 8.77 -6.09
C PHE A 416 -2.33 9.72 -5.92
N ALA A 417 -2.36 10.55 -4.88
CA ALA A 417 -1.28 11.45 -4.51
C ALA A 417 -0.05 10.70 -3.98
N ILE A 418 -0.23 9.79 -3.03
CA ILE A 418 0.86 8.96 -2.46
C ILE A 418 1.57 8.16 -3.55
N THR A 419 0.81 7.56 -4.47
CA THR A 419 1.37 6.77 -5.58
C THR A 419 2.31 7.62 -6.45
N TYR A 420 1.91 8.85 -6.76
CA TYR A 420 2.72 9.76 -7.57
C TYR A 420 4.02 10.18 -6.87
N HIS A 421 3.92 10.50 -5.59
CA HIS A 421 5.09 10.86 -4.80
C HIS A 421 6.05 9.70 -4.59
N ARG A 422 5.53 8.47 -4.53
CA ARG A 422 6.37 7.27 -4.55
C ARG A 422 7.15 7.18 -5.86
N ASP A 423 6.50 7.41 -7.00
CA ASP A 423 7.14 7.33 -8.31
C ASP A 423 8.16 8.47 -8.52
N LEU A 424 7.85 9.70 -8.11
CA LEU A 424 8.77 10.84 -8.15
C LEU A 424 10.00 10.62 -7.25
N ARG A 425 9.78 10.12 -6.02
CA ARG A 425 10.88 9.77 -5.11
C ARG A 425 11.73 8.66 -5.70
N GLN A 426 11.12 7.61 -6.25
CA GLN A 426 11.86 6.52 -6.88
C GLN A 426 12.70 7.01 -8.07
N LYS A 427 12.19 7.94 -8.88
CA LYS A 427 12.96 8.59 -9.96
C LYS A 427 14.14 9.41 -9.41
N ARG A 428 13.93 10.26 -8.41
CA ARG A 428 15.02 11.02 -7.76
C ARG A 428 16.06 10.13 -7.09
N LEU A 429 15.64 9.09 -6.37
CA LEU A 429 16.52 8.07 -5.80
C LEU A 429 17.36 7.41 -6.88
N THR A 430 16.76 7.13 -8.03
CA THR A 430 17.43 6.53 -9.18
C THR A 430 18.43 7.51 -9.80
N GLU A 431 18.08 8.79 -9.92
CA GLU A 431 18.95 9.87 -10.43
C GLU A 431 20.11 10.21 -9.48
N SER A 432 19.90 10.12 -8.16
CA SER A 432 20.91 10.36 -7.12
C SER A 432 21.97 9.26 -7.04
N LEU A 433 21.71 8.05 -7.54
CA LEU A 433 22.73 7.01 -7.65
C LEU A 433 23.89 7.39 -8.59
N LEU A 434 23.66 8.36 -9.49
CA LEU A 434 24.72 8.90 -10.35
C LEU A 434 25.54 9.99 -9.65
N ASP A 435 24.98 10.64 -8.62
CA ASP A 435 25.68 11.68 -7.85
C ASP A 435 26.77 11.10 -6.95
N ASP A 436 26.60 9.85 -6.53
CA ASP A 436 27.54 9.13 -5.66
C ASP A 436 28.71 8.49 -6.43
N LEU A 437 28.78 8.65 -7.77
CA LEU A 437 29.84 8.06 -8.58
C LEU A 437 31.07 8.98 -8.65
N PRO A 438 32.25 8.52 -8.20
CA PRO A 438 33.48 9.31 -8.28
C PRO A 438 33.77 9.66 -9.75
N GLY A 439 34.04 10.94 -10.04
CA GLY A 439 34.37 11.42 -11.40
C GLY A 439 33.18 11.78 -12.29
N ILE A 440 31.93 11.69 -11.81
CA ILE A 440 30.73 12.12 -12.53
C ILE A 440 30.21 13.44 -11.97
N GLY A 441 30.45 14.54 -12.70
CA GLY A 441 29.81 15.82 -12.44
C GLY A 441 28.43 15.96 -13.10
N GLU A 442 27.68 16.98 -12.71
CA GLU A 442 26.33 17.36 -13.21
C GLU A 442 26.17 17.26 -14.74
N LYS A 443 27.15 17.75 -15.51
CA LYS A 443 27.11 17.74 -16.99
C LYS A 443 27.11 16.32 -17.57
N ARG A 444 27.94 15.42 -17.02
CA ARG A 444 28.03 14.03 -17.48
C ARG A 444 26.83 13.21 -17.03
N LYS A 445 26.29 13.49 -15.85
CA LYS A 445 25.04 12.92 -15.33
C LYS A 445 23.86 13.22 -16.26
N LEU A 446 23.67 14.49 -16.63
CA LEU A 446 22.61 14.89 -17.55
C LEU A 446 22.75 14.23 -18.91
N ALA A 447 23.99 14.08 -19.42
CA ALA A 447 24.25 13.38 -20.68
C ALA A 447 23.89 11.89 -20.61
N LEU A 448 24.22 11.20 -19.50
CA LEU A 448 23.83 9.81 -19.25
C LEU A 448 22.31 9.66 -19.16
N LEU A 449 21.63 10.53 -18.41
CA LEU A 449 20.17 10.48 -18.29
C LEU A 449 19.46 10.81 -19.60
N LYS A 450 20.00 11.72 -20.41
CA LYS A 450 19.45 12.06 -21.73
C LYS A 450 19.60 10.92 -22.73
N ALA A 451 20.72 10.20 -22.69
CA ALA A 451 21.01 9.10 -23.61
C ALA A 451 20.30 7.77 -23.25
N PHE A 452 20.09 7.52 -21.95
CA PHE A 452 19.52 6.25 -21.46
C PHE A 452 18.13 6.39 -20.85
N GLY A 453 17.64 7.61 -20.60
CA GLY A 453 16.33 7.92 -20.03
C GLY A 453 16.18 7.59 -18.54
N SER A 454 16.81 6.52 -18.05
CA SER A 454 16.80 6.15 -16.63
C SER A 454 18.05 5.36 -16.24
N VAL A 455 18.44 5.37 -14.96
CA VAL A 455 19.56 4.56 -14.46
C VAL A 455 19.27 3.05 -14.55
N ARG A 456 17.98 2.65 -14.64
CA ARG A 456 17.61 1.25 -14.87
C ARG A 456 18.00 0.77 -16.26
N GLU A 457 17.85 1.60 -17.28
CA GLU A 457 18.30 1.29 -18.64
C GLU A 457 19.83 1.43 -18.76
N LEU A 458 20.42 2.41 -18.10
CA LEU A 458 21.89 2.52 -18.00
C LEU A 458 22.51 1.28 -17.37
N ARG A 459 21.86 0.67 -16.37
CA ARG A 459 22.34 -0.56 -15.70
C ARG A 459 22.38 -1.78 -16.63
N LYS A 460 21.58 -1.79 -17.69
CA LYS A 460 21.58 -2.87 -18.70
C LYS A 460 22.60 -2.61 -19.82
N ALA A 461 23.21 -1.44 -19.86
CA ALA A 461 24.11 -1.04 -20.92
C ALA A 461 25.53 -1.51 -20.62
N ASP A 462 26.18 -2.06 -21.64
CA ASP A 462 27.58 -2.47 -21.58
C ASP A 462 28.51 -1.25 -21.69
N VAL A 463 29.78 -1.40 -21.29
CA VAL A 463 30.80 -0.35 -21.36
C VAL A 463 30.86 0.29 -22.75
N LYS A 464 30.84 -0.53 -23.81
CA LYS A 464 30.82 -0.06 -25.21
C LYS A 464 29.57 0.75 -25.56
N THR A 465 28.42 0.37 -25.00
CA THR A 465 27.15 1.06 -25.26
C THR A 465 27.14 2.44 -24.60
N ILE A 466 27.73 2.56 -23.41
CA ILE A 466 27.84 3.83 -22.67
C ILE A 466 28.79 4.81 -23.37
N THR A 467 29.97 4.34 -23.80
CA THR A 467 30.93 5.19 -24.53
C THR A 467 30.40 5.64 -25.88
N THR A 468 29.67 4.77 -26.60
CA THR A 468 29.09 5.13 -27.91
C THR A 468 27.95 6.14 -27.79
N ARG A 469 27.06 5.99 -26.79
CA ARG A 469 25.87 6.84 -26.66
C ARG A 469 26.11 8.16 -25.93
N VAL A 470 27.19 8.27 -25.16
CA VAL A 470 27.46 9.47 -24.34
C VAL A 470 28.86 10.02 -24.65
N PRO A 471 28.97 11.03 -25.53
CA PRO A 471 30.24 11.65 -25.83
C PRO A 471 30.83 12.33 -24.58
N GLY A 472 32.11 12.05 -24.29
CA GLY A 472 32.83 12.59 -23.12
C GLY A 472 32.95 11.65 -21.91
N ILE A 473 32.50 10.40 -22.03
CA ILE A 473 32.78 9.31 -21.07
C ILE A 473 33.72 8.31 -21.73
N GLY A 474 34.96 8.22 -21.23
CA GLY A 474 35.94 7.23 -21.69
C GLY A 474 35.67 5.82 -21.15
N GLU A 475 36.34 4.82 -21.72
CA GLU A 475 36.15 3.40 -21.36
C GLU A 475 36.41 3.12 -19.87
N ALA A 476 37.39 3.79 -19.26
CA ALA A 476 37.69 3.65 -17.83
C ALA A 476 36.51 4.09 -16.94
N LEU A 477 35.95 5.27 -17.19
CA LEU A 477 34.82 5.81 -16.43
C LEU A 477 33.52 5.03 -16.71
N ALA A 478 33.30 4.59 -17.95
CA ALA A 478 32.19 3.70 -18.29
C ALA A 478 32.32 2.33 -17.58
N GLY A 479 33.54 1.81 -17.46
CA GLY A 479 33.84 0.61 -16.67
C GLY A 479 33.52 0.80 -15.18
N GLU A 480 33.88 1.93 -14.59
CA GLU A 480 33.53 2.27 -13.20
C GLU A 480 32.02 2.42 -12.97
N ILE A 481 31.31 3.05 -13.92
CA ILE A 481 29.83 3.17 -13.89
C ILE A 481 29.18 1.79 -13.90
N VAL A 482 29.58 0.92 -14.83
CA VAL A 482 29.04 -0.45 -14.94
C VAL A 482 29.41 -1.28 -13.72
N ALA A 483 30.63 -1.16 -13.20
CA ALA A 483 31.07 -1.86 -12.01
C ALA A 483 30.29 -1.41 -10.76
N ALA A 484 30.08 -0.11 -10.57
CA ALA A 484 29.32 0.45 -9.45
C ALA A 484 27.83 0.08 -9.52
N LEU A 485 27.24 0.06 -10.72
CA LEU A 485 25.85 -0.35 -10.95
C LEU A 485 25.66 -1.88 -10.99
N GLY A 486 26.72 -2.64 -11.26
CA GLY A 486 26.74 -4.11 -11.44
C GLY A 486 27.15 -4.91 -10.21
N ARG A 487 28.06 -4.42 -9.35
CA ARG A 487 28.59 -5.15 -8.16
C ARG A 487 27.53 -5.60 -7.16
N LYS A 488 26.33 -5.03 -7.15
CA LYS A 488 25.23 -5.41 -6.23
C LYS A 488 24.59 -6.79 -6.48
N ASN A 489 24.94 -7.52 -7.54
CA ASN A 489 24.38 -8.85 -7.81
C ASN A 489 25.25 -10.04 -7.37
N ARG A 490 26.58 -9.89 -7.18
CA ARG A 490 27.43 -11.06 -6.86
C ARG A 490 27.39 -11.52 -5.39
N GLU A 491 26.87 -10.71 -4.47
CA GLU A 491 26.62 -11.11 -3.07
C GLU A 491 25.28 -11.85 -2.88
N LYS A 492 24.57 -12.22 -3.97
CA LYS A 492 23.28 -12.91 -3.91
C LYS A 492 23.30 -14.39 -4.33
N ASP A 493 24.44 -14.91 -4.78
CA ASP A 493 24.58 -16.30 -5.24
C ASP A 493 25.59 -17.13 -4.41
N GLN A 494 25.86 -16.74 -3.15
CA GLN A 494 26.53 -17.59 -2.16
C GLN A 494 25.64 -17.86 -0.96
#